data_AF-A0A0X8FFM8-F1
#
_entry.id   AF-A0A0X8FFM8-F1
#
_cell.length_a   1.000
_cell.length_b   1.000
_cell.length_c   1.000
_cell.angle_alpha   90.00
_cell.angle_beta   90.00
_cell.angle_gamma   90.00
#
_symmetry.space_group_name_H-M   'P 1'
#
loop_
_entity.id
_entity.type
_entity.pdbx_description
1 polymer ?
#
loop_
_entity_poly.entity_id
_entity_poly.type
_entity_poly.pdbx_seq_one_letter_code
_entity_poly.pdbx_strand_id
1 'polypeptide(L)'
;MTKAMKSLEFHFHNGGVWEIPIEHVGDIWIGRITTSYGRINGQGDIVEIHPCKTFKIEILPDADVFQSKSIVQGGLMGGMFENVVNNNDLEYLTIRWSSGRESEIYFPFKASTTDKVDNVYMSSKVKDNGNLYIVINREATVDDIFE
;
A
#
# COMPACT_ATOMS: atom_id res chain seq x y z
N MET A 1 -18.84 -19.15 1.52
CA MET A 1 -17.91 -18.79 0.43
C MET A 1 -16.49 -18.91 0.97
N THR A 2 -15.56 -19.51 0.22
CA THR A 2 -14.15 -19.59 0.64
C THR A 2 -13.54 -18.19 0.49
N LYS A 3 -12.86 -17.67 1.52
CA LYS A 3 -12.08 -16.43 1.41
C LYS A 3 -11.09 -16.61 0.25
N ALA A 4 -11.19 -15.77 -0.79
CA ALA A 4 -10.34 -15.91 -1.98
C ALA A 4 -8.94 -15.31 -1.75
N MET A 5 -8.89 -14.19 -1.01
CA MET A 5 -7.66 -13.52 -0.60
C MET A 5 -7.26 -13.98 0.80
N LYS A 6 -5.96 -14.11 1.03
CA LYS A 6 -5.37 -14.51 2.31
C LYS A 6 -4.80 -13.29 3.05
N SER A 7 -3.97 -12.51 2.37
CA SER A 7 -3.30 -11.33 2.92
C SER A 7 -2.92 -10.34 1.82
N LEU A 8 -2.67 -9.11 2.25
CA LEU A 8 -2.18 -8.00 1.44
C LEU A 8 -0.78 -7.64 1.93
N GLU A 9 0.22 -7.75 1.06
CA GLU A 9 1.60 -7.37 1.37
C GLU A 9 1.93 -6.05 0.69
N PHE A 10 2.01 -4.99 1.47
CA PHE A 10 2.37 -3.66 1.03
C PHE A 10 3.88 -3.51 0.96
N HIS A 11 4.37 -3.00 -0.16
CA HIS A 11 5.79 -2.74 -0.37
C HIS A 11 6.02 -1.24 -0.40
N PHE A 12 6.92 -0.80 0.48
CA PHE A 12 7.33 0.58 0.61
C PHE A 12 8.51 0.87 -0.32
N HIS A 13 8.59 2.08 -0.83
CA HIS A 13 9.68 2.50 -1.71
C HIS A 13 11.05 2.46 -1.01
N ASN A 14 11.07 2.60 0.32
CA ASN A 14 12.28 2.44 1.13
C ASN A 14 12.73 0.97 1.31
N GLY A 15 12.03 0.01 0.72
CA GLY A 15 12.30 -1.43 0.83
C GLY A 15 11.62 -2.12 2.02
N GLY A 16 10.87 -1.38 2.84
CA GLY A 16 10.03 -1.94 3.89
C GLY A 16 8.90 -2.80 3.32
N VAL A 17 8.38 -3.71 4.15
CA VAL A 17 7.24 -4.56 3.80
C VAL A 17 6.28 -4.64 4.97
N TRP A 18 4.98 -4.58 4.69
CA TRP A 18 3.91 -4.72 5.68
C TRP A 18 2.84 -5.68 5.18
N GLU A 19 2.74 -6.84 5.84
CA GLU A 19 1.73 -7.84 5.50
C GLU A 19 0.51 -7.74 6.43
N ILE A 20 -0.68 -7.65 5.84
CA ILE A 20 -1.95 -7.54 6.54
C ILE A 20 -2.82 -8.75 6.20
N PRO A 21 -3.14 -9.61 7.19
CA PRO A 21 -4.16 -10.64 7.02
C PRO A 21 -5.51 -10.05 6.61
N ILE A 22 -6.23 -10.72 5.70
CA ILE A 22 -7.48 -10.17 5.14
C ILE A 22 -8.57 -9.93 6.20
N GLU A 23 -8.51 -10.61 7.34
CA GLU A 23 -9.41 -10.38 8.48
C GLU A 23 -9.25 -9.00 9.15
N HIS A 24 -8.13 -8.32 8.94
CA HIS A 24 -7.89 -6.98 9.45
C HIS A 24 -8.07 -5.89 8.38
N VAL A 25 -8.62 -6.27 7.21
CA VAL A 25 -9.00 -5.34 6.15
C VAL A 25 -10.50 -5.09 6.24
N GLY A 26 -10.90 -3.81 6.29
CA GLY A 26 -12.30 -3.39 6.21
C GLY A 26 -12.80 -3.44 4.76
N ASP A 27 -12.87 -2.28 4.11
CA ASP A 27 -13.12 -2.18 2.66
C ASP A 27 -11.82 -2.06 1.85
N ILE A 28 -11.80 -2.62 0.64
CA ILE A 28 -10.70 -2.47 -0.32
C ILE A 28 -11.25 -2.26 -1.73
N TRP A 29 -10.66 -1.31 -2.44
CA TRP A 29 -11.00 -1.06 -3.83
C TRP A 29 -9.76 -0.74 -4.65
N ILE A 30 -9.54 -1.54 -5.69
CA ILE A 30 -8.47 -1.37 -6.67
C ILE A 30 -9.11 -1.06 -8.01
N GLY A 31 -9.05 0.20 -8.41
CA GLY A 31 -9.70 0.73 -9.61
C GLY A 31 -8.81 0.64 -10.84
N ARG A 32 -9.36 0.10 -11.93
CA ARG A 32 -8.77 0.08 -13.28
C ARG A 32 -7.36 -0.51 -13.30
N ILE A 33 -7.26 -1.79 -12.95
CA ILE A 33 -6.02 -2.57 -13.17
C ILE A 33 -5.89 -2.80 -14.68
N THR A 34 -4.74 -2.42 -15.24
CA THR A 34 -4.41 -2.64 -16.65
C THR A 34 -3.17 -3.51 -16.75
N THR A 35 -2.94 -4.13 -17.91
CA THR A 35 -1.69 -4.80 -18.22
C THR A 35 -0.82 -3.86 -19.05
N SER A 36 0.42 -3.67 -18.63
CA SER A 36 1.44 -2.90 -19.35
C SER A 36 2.71 -3.73 -19.52
N TYR A 37 3.47 -3.45 -20.57
CA TYR A 37 4.76 -4.11 -20.81
C TYR A 37 5.85 -3.04 -20.80
N GLY A 38 6.85 -3.20 -19.95
CA GLY A 38 7.89 -2.17 -19.78
C GLY A 38 9.08 -2.63 -18.95
N ARG A 39 10.01 -1.70 -18.70
CA ARG A 39 11.14 -1.89 -17.78
C ARG A 39 10.85 -1.23 -16.46
N ILE A 40 11.11 -1.91 -15.35
CA ILE A 40 11.11 -1.27 -14.04
C ILE A 40 12.34 -0.36 -13.95
N ASN A 41 12.12 0.92 -13.65
CA ASN A 41 13.17 1.95 -13.60
C ASN A 41 14.02 2.09 -14.87
N GLY A 42 13.47 1.72 -16.04
CA GLY A 42 14.18 1.83 -17.33
C GLY A 42 15.33 0.83 -17.53
N GLN A 43 15.55 -0.09 -16.58
CA GLN A 43 16.63 -1.08 -16.60
C GLN A 43 16.07 -2.51 -16.71
N GLY A 44 16.93 -3.46 -17.10
CA GLY A 44 16.58 -4.88 -17.15
C GLY A 44 15.66 -5.28 -18.30
N ASP A 45 14.96 -6.40 -18.13
CA ASP A 45 14.11 -7.02 -19.15
C ASP A 45 12.73 -6.36 -19.27
N ILE A 46 12.04 -6.61 -20.40
CA ILE A 46 10.65 -6.16 -20.56
C ILE A 46 9.80 -7.13 -19.75
N VAL A 47 9.11 -6.61 -18.75
CA VAL A 47 8.23 -7.37 -17.88
C VAL A 47 6.80 -6.92 -18.07
N GLU A 48 5.88 -7.84 -17.78
CA GLU A 48 4.47 -7.53 -17.61
C GLU A 48 4.27 -6.89 -16.22
N ILE A 49 3.57 -5.76 -16.19
CA ILE A 49 3.27 -4.99 -14.97
C ILE A 49 1.78 -4.66 -14.93
N HIS A 50 1.23 -4.62 -13.71
CA HIS A 50 -0.19 -4.39 -13.48
C HIS A 50 -0.46 -3.08 -12.73
N PRO A 51 -0.31 -1.92 -13.38
CA PRO A 51 -0.63 -0.65 -12.74
C PRO A 51 -2.15 -0.48 -12.57
N CYS A 52 -2.53 0.09 -11.43
CA CYS A 52 -3.90 0.56 -11.18
C CYS A 52 -4.02 2.07 -11.38
N LYS A 53 -5.24 2.58 -11.65
CA LYS A 53 -5.50 4.03 -11.66
C LYS A 53 -5.70 4.58 -10.25
N THR A 54 -6.35 3.80 -9.39
CA THR A 54 -6.79 4.25 -8.06
C THR A 54 -6.74 3.09 -7.09
N PHE A 55 -6.28 3.36 -5.87
CA PHE A 55 -6.34 2.44 -4.75
C PHE A 55 -6.98 3.14 -3.55
N LYS A 56 -7.86 2.43 -2.84
CA LYS A 56 -8.33 2.84 -1.52
C LYS A 56 -8.52 1.62 -0.63
N ILE A 57 -8.24 1.77 0.67
CA ILE A 57 -8.40 0.71 1.65
C ILE A 57 -8.69 1.29 3.03
N GLU A 58 -9.50 0.57 3.79
CA GLU A 58 -9.68 0.72 5.24
C GLU A 58 -9.02 -0.48 5.95
N ILE A 59 -8.23 -0.20 6.98
CA ILE A 59 -7.49 -1.20 7.74
C ILE A 59 -7.87 -1.06 9.22
N LEU A 60 -8.24 -2.18 9.83
CA LEU A 60 -8.72 -2.26 11.21
C LEU A 60 -7.56 -2.13 12.22
N PRO A 61 -7.82 -1.63 13.45
CA PRO A 61 -6.77 -1.29 14.40
C PRO A 61 -5.92 -2.49 14.84
N ASP A 62 -6.47 -3.70 14.76
CA ASP A 62 -5.77 -4.94 15.07
C ASP A 62 -4.55 -5.20 14.16
N ALA A 63 -4.49 -4.55 12.97
CA ALA A 63 -3.33 -4.59 12.09
C ALA A 63 -2.22 -3.61 12.47
N ASP A 64 -2.44 -2.73 13.46
CA ASP A 64 -1.47 -1.74 13.93
C ASP A 64 -0.40 -2.34 14.86
N VAL A 65 0.18 -3.46 14.42
CA VAL A 65 1.25 -4.17 15.12
C VAL A 65 2.59 -3.88 14.45
N PHE A 66 3.62 -3.62 15.25
CA PHE A 66 4.97 -3.43 14.75
C PHE A 66 5.48 -4.72 14.11
N GLN A 67 5.78 -4.70 12.81
CA GLN A 67 6.39 -5.83 12.11
C GLN A 67 7.90 -5.62 12.00
N SER A 68 8.67 -6.50 12.66
CA SER A 68 10.13 -6.38 12.85
C SER A 68 10.99 -6.49 11.58
N LYS A 69 10.38 -6.62 10.40
CA LYS A 69 11.08 -6.59 9.11
C LYS A 69 11.19 -5.18 8.52
N SER A 70 10.48 -4.20 9.08
CA SER A 70 10.58 -2.80 8.71
C SER A 70 11.87 -2.20 9.27
N ILE A 71 12.79 -1.81 8.39
CA ILE A 71 14.06 -1.14 8.73
C ILE A 71 13.73 0.27 9.23
N VAL A 72 13.39 0.42 10.52
CA VAL A 72 13.56 1.70 11.21
C VAL A 72 14.18 1.41 12.58
N GLN A 73 15.45 1.78 12.68
CA GLN A 73 16.27 1.61 13.87
C GLN A 73 16.26 2.93 14.64
N GLY A 74 15.54 2.97 15.77
CA GLY A 74 15.81 3.92 16.86
C GLY A 74 14.73 4.95 17.15
N GLY A 75 13.98 4.70 18.23
CA GLY A 75 13.19 5.69 18.97
C GLY A 75 11.74 5.25 19.14
N LEU A 76 11.29 5.03 20.39
CA LEU A 76 9.89 4.85 20.85
C LEU A 76 8.85 4.83 19.71
N MET A 77 8.74 3.72 18.96
CA MET A 77 7.99 3.71 17.71
C MET A 77 6.51 3.42 17.98
N GLY A 78 5.62 4.28 17.51
CA GLY A 78 4.22 3.91 17.34
C GLY A 78 4.05 2.84 16.28
N GLY A 79 2.80 2.37 16.12
CA GLY A 79 2.48 1.25 15.25
C GLY A 79 2.68 1.56 13.75
N MET A 80 2.43 0.55 12.91
CA MET A 80 2.55 0.68 11.45
C MET A 80 1.67 1.80 10.88
N PHE A 81 0.56 2.13 11.52
CA PHE A 81 -0.33 3.19 11.07
C PHE A 81 0.34 4.57 11.13
N GLU A 82 1.04 4.86 12.23
CA GLU A 82 1.80 6.11 12.34
C GLU A 82 2.90 6.18 11.27
N ASN A 83 3.59 5.05 11.02
CA ASN A 83 4.60 4.98 9.97
C ASN A 83 4.01 5.27 8.57
N VAL A 84 2.86 4.69 8.26
CA VAL A 84 2.18 4.91 6.97
C VAL A 84 1.75 6.37 6.80
N VAL A 85 1.16 6.96 7.85
CA VAL A 85 0.69 8.36 7.82
C VAL A 85 1.84 9.34 7.65
N ASN A 86 2.98 9.09 8.32
CA ASN A 86 4.10 10.03 8.31
C ASN A 86 4.97 9.95 7.04
N ASN A 87 5.04 8.80 6.38
CA ASN A 87 5.95 8.59 5.24
C ASN A 87 5.26 8.57 3.87
N ASN A 88 4.01 8.08 3.79
CA ASN A 88 3.25 7.95 2.55
C ASN A 88 4.04 7.31 1.38
N ASP A 89 4.82 6.26 1.64
CA ASP A 89 5.83 5.72 0.72
C ASP A 89 5.44 4.37 0.08
N LEU A 90 4.14 4.07 -0.05
CA LEU A 90 3.69 2.84 -0.72
C LEU A 90 3.89 2.90 -2.23
N GLU A 91 4.50 1.85 -2.78
CA GLU A 91 4.83 1.73 -4.21
C GLU A 91 3.98 0.67 -4.93
N TYR A 92 3.83 -0.51 -4.33
CA TYR A 92 3.00 -1.59 -4.88
C TYR A 92 2.45 -2.50 -3.78
N LEU A 93 1.49 -3.34 -4.16
CA LEU A 93 0.83 -4.32 -3.33
C LEU A 93 0.95 -5.71 -3.95
N THR A 94 1.34 -6.69 -3.15
CA THR A 94 1.22 -8.11 -3.50
C THR A 94 -0.03 -8.69 -2.84
N ILE A 95 -1.00 -9.13 -3.65
CA ILE A 95 -2.18 -9.86 -3.17
C ILE A 95 -1.79 -11.34 -3.06
N ARG A 96 -1.78 -11.87 -1.84
CA ARG A 96 -1.56 -13.29 -1.56
C ARG A 96 -2.91 -14.01 -1.58
N TRP A 97 -3.16 -14.86 -2.57
CA TRP A 97 -4.41 -15.61 -2.72
C TRP A 97 -4.38 -16.90 -1.89
N SER A 98 -5.55 -17.37 -1.45
CA SER A 98 -5.65 -18.65 -0.71
C SER A 98 -5.24 -19.87 -1.55
N SER A 99 -5.19 -19.73 -2.88
CA SER A 99 -4.66 -20.75 -3.80
C SER A 99 -3.13 -20.83 -3.84
N GLY A 100 -2.42 -19.93 -3.14
CA GLY A 100 -0.97 -19.78 -3.25
C GLY A 100 -0.49 -18.96 -4.45
N ARG A 101 -1.42 -18.43 -5.26
CA ARG A 101 -1.10 -17.45 -6.31
C ARG A 101 -0.74 -16.12 -5.65
N GLU A 102 0.11 -15.35 -6.32
CA GLU A 102 0.39 -13.96 -6.00
C GLU A 102 0.01 -13.05 -7.17
N SER A 103 -0.34 -11.80 -6.88
CA SER A 103 -0.60 -10.78 -7.90
C SER A 103 -0.08 -9.44 -7.43
N GLU A 104 0.90 -8.91 -8.15
CA GLU A 104 1.45 -7.59 -7.89
C GLU A 104 0.62 -6.53 -8.58
N ILE A 105 0.24 -5.48 -7.84
CA ILE A 105 -0.46 -4.31 -8.35
C ILE A 105 0.35 -3.08 -8.03
N TYR A 106 0.73 -2.33 -9.06
CA TYR A 106 1.53 -1.11 -8.91
C TYR A 106 0.62 0.09 -8.73
N PHE A 107 0.96 0.95 -7.77
CA PHE A 107 0.21 2.17 -7.50
C PHE A 107 0.64 3.31 -8.42
N PRO A 108 -0.21 4.33 -8.63
CA PRO A 108 0.27 5.63 -9.09
C PRO A 108 1.37 6.09 -8.14
N PHE A 109 2.58 6.30 -8.65
CA PHE A 109 3.72 6.68 -7.83
C PHE A 109 4.46 7.87 -8.43
N LYS A 110 4.88 8.80 -7.57
CA LYS A 110 5.85 9.86 -7.88
C LYS A 110 6.46 10.38 -6.58
N ALA A 111 7.80 10.39 -6.51
CA ALA A 111 8.54 11.02 -5.43
C ALA A 111 8.39 12.56 -5.45
N SER A 112 8.34 13.19 -4.26
CA SER A 112 8.28 14.67 -4.17
C SER A 112 9.54 15.32 -4.73
N THR A 113 10.71 14.70 -4.51
CA THR A 113 12.00 15.06 -5.10
C THR A 113 12.80 13.80 -5.44
N THR A 114 13.90 13.94 -6.18
CA THR A 114 14.73 12.82 -6.66
C THR A 114 15.25 11.90 -5.54
N ASP A 115 15.48 12.44 -4.35
CA ASP A 115 16.10 11.72 -3.22
C ASP A 115 15.08 11.30 -2.14
N LYS A 116 13.79 11.54 -2.39
CA LYS A 116 12.71 11.24 -1.44
C LYS A 116 12.01 9.94 -1.81
N VAL A 117 11.43 9.31 -0.78
CA VAL A 117 10.72 8.03 -0.92
C VAL A 117 9.20 8.16 -0.84
N ASP A 118 8.69 9.35 -0.52
CA ASP A 118 7.24 9.59 -0.40
C ASP A 118 6.55 9.48 -1.75
N ASN A 119 5.29 9.05 -1.74
CA ASN A 119 4.42 9.02 -2.91
C ASN A 119 3.45 10.20 -2.85
N VAL A 120 3.66 11.22 -3.69
CA VAL A 120 2.81 12.43 -3.70
C VAL A 120 1.35 12.17 -4.08
N TYR A 121 1.02 10.99 -4.62
CA TYR A 121 -0.35 10.59 -4.93
C TYR A 121 -1.00 9.82 -3.78
N MET A 122 -0.26 9.53 -2.71
CA MET A 122 -0.76 8.85 -1.54
C MET A 122 -1.18 9.87 -0.47
N SER A 123 -2.31 9.60 0.15
CA SER A 123 -2.78 10.29 1.35
C SER A 123 -3.39 9.26 2.29
N SER A 124 -3.21 9.47 3.59
CA SER A 124 -3.70 8.54 4.60
C SER A 124 -4.05 9.25 5.91
N LYS A 125 -4.98 8.67 6.67
CA LYS A 125 -5.36 9.16 8.01
C LYS A 125 -5.87 8.04 8.89
N VAL A 126 -5.58 8.13 10.19
CA VAL A 126 -6.26 7.35 11.23
C VAL A 126 -7.45 8.18 11.72
N LYS A 127 -8.66 7.60 11.74
CA LYS A 127 -9.86 8.28 12.26
C LYS A 127 -10.12 7.93 13.73
N ASP A 128 -11.12 8.58 14.32
CA ASP A 128 -11.55 8.39 15.72
C ASP A 128 -11.93 6.94 16.08
N ASN A 129 -12.32 6.13 15.09
CA ASN A 129 -12.58 4.69 15.26
C ASN A 129 -11.29 3.84 15.36
N GLY A 130 -10.12 4.46 15.20
CA GLY A 130 -8.82 3.81 15.18
C GLY A 130 -8.43 3.19 13.84
N ASN A 131 -9.30 3.23 12.82
CA ASN A 131 -9.03 2.62 11.52
C ASN A 131 -8.10 3.52 10.71
N LEU A 132 -7.17 2.90 9.98
CA LEU A 132 -6.35 3.57 8.99
C LEU A 132 -7.05 3.55 7.63
N TYR A 133 -7.15 4.72 7.01
CA TYR A 133 -7.62 4.89 5.64
C TYR A 133 -6.47 5.33 4.76
N ILE A 134 -6.32 4.69 3.62
CA ILE A 134 -5.31 5.04 2.61
C ILE A 134 -6.01 5.25 1.28
N VAL A 135 -5.66 6.32 0.58
CA VAL A 135 -6.04 6.60 -0.80
C VAL A 135 -4.79 6.89 -1.60
N ILE A 136 -4.62 6.18 -2.73
CA ILE A 136 -3.60 6.48 -3.73
C ILE A 136 -4.29 6.82 -5.04
N ASN A 137 -4.31 8.11 -5.35
CA ASN A 137 -5.01 8.67 -6.50
C ASN A 137 -4.37 10.01 -6.90
N ARG A 138 -4.33 10.29 -8.21
CA ARG A 138 -3.79 11.55 -8.74
C ARG A 138 -4.73 12.75 -8.59
N GLU A 139 -6.02 12.50 -8.35
CA GLU A 139 -7.09 13.48 -8.45
C GLU A 139 -7.85 13.71 -7.13
N ALA A 140 -7.68 12.83 -6.13
CA ALA A 140 -8.44 12.86 -4.88
C ALA A 140 -7.60 12.33 -3.71
N THR A 141 -7.90 12.82 -2.50
CA THR A 141 -7.24 12.46 -1.26
C THR A 141 -8.14 11.62 -0.35
N VAL A 142 -7.60 11.18 0.78
CA VAL A 142 -8.35 10.47 1.82
C VAL A 142 -9.49 11.30 2.40
N ASP A 143 -9.36 12.64 2.41
CA ASP A 143 -10.41 13.55 2.89
C ASP A 143 -11.54 13.74 1.87
N ASP A 144 -11.25 13.59 0.57
CA ASP A 144 -12.27 13.66 -0.48
C ASP A 144 -13.10 12.37 -0.58
N ILE A 145 -12.53 11.23 -0.17
CA ILE A 145 -13.12 9.90 -0.35
C ILE A 145 -13.75 9.34 0.93
N PHE A 146 -13.12 9.58 2.07
CA PHE A 146 -13.58 9.08 3.37
C PHE A 146 -13.89 10.28 4.27
N GLU A 147 -15.16 10.68 4.31
CA GLU A 147 -15.70 11.69 5.24
C GLU A 147 -15.55 11.25 6.70
#